data_AF-A0A314Z0J3-F1
#
_entry.id   AF-A0A314Z0J3-F1
#
_cell.length_a   1.000
_cell.length_b   1.000
_cell.length_c   1.000
_cell.angle_alpha   90.00
_cell.angle_beta   90.00
_cell.angle_gamma   90.00
#
_symmetry.space_group_name_H-M   'P 1'
#
loop_
_entity.id
_entity.type
_entity.pdbx_description
1 polymer ?
#
loop_
_entity_poly.entity_id
_entity_poly.type
_entity_poly.pdbx_seq_one_letter_code
_entity_poly.pdbx_strand_id
1 'polypeptide(L)'
;MKNEYEIVPEIEHYLGLIDVLGKSGHLNEAEEFIEKMPFEPTAEVWEALRNFAQIHGDMDLEDRAEDLLVSLDPSKANAEKIPLPLAEEAPLRLTC
;
A
#
# COMPACT_ATOMS: atom_id res chain seq x y z
N MET A 1 7.90 1.88 18.22
CA MET A 1 7.80 2.57 19.52
C MET A 1 7.15 1.65 20.53
N LYS A 2 7.93 1.06 21.43
CA LYS A 2 7.49 0.62 22.75
C LYS A 2 8.53 1.24 23.66
N ASN A 3 8.16 2.15 24.54
CA ASN A 3 8.85 2.41 25.81
C ASN A 3 8.22 3.61 26.54
N GLU A 4 8.13 3.46 27.85
CA GLU A 4 7.92 4.46 28.93
C GLU A 4 6.51 4.89 29.34
N TYR A 5 5.46 4.79 28.51
CA TYR A 5 4.14 5.35 28.90
C TYR A 5 2.93 4.39 28.92
N GLU A 6 3.13 3.08 28.77
CA GLU A 6 2.02 2.09 28.65
C GLU A 6 0.98 2.37 27.55
N ILE A 7 1.23 3.35 26.68
CA ILE A 7 0.36 3.63 25.53
C ILE A 7 0.60 2.54 24.49
N VAL A 8 -0.40 1.72 24.27
CA VAL A 8 -0.42 0.78 23.15
C VAL A 8 -0.82 1.58 21.91
N PRO A 9 0.09 1.77 20.92
CA PRO A 9 -0.28 2.49 19.71
C PRO A 9 -1.35 1.72 18.96
N GLU A 10 -2.54 2.30 18.89
CA GLU A 10 -3.63 1.85 18.02
C GLU A 10 -3.38 2.21 16.56
N ILE A 11 -4.16 1.61 15.66
CA ILE A 11 -4.04 1.80 14.21
C ILE A 11 -4.10 3.27 13.78
N GLU A 12 -4.89 4.08 14.48
CA GLU A 12 -5.03 5.52 14.25
C GLU A 12 -3.69 6.26 14.40
N HIS A 13 -2.83 5.84 15.33
CA HIS A 13 -1.51 6.45 15.52
C HIS A 13 -0.56 6.14 14.37
N TYR A 14 -0.67 4.95 13.78
CA TYR A 14 0.12 4.56 12.61
C TYR A 14 -0.32 5.31 11.36
N LEU A 15 -1.64 5.42 11.15
CA LEU A 15 -2.20 6.26 10.08
C LEU A 15 -1.74 7.72 10.22
N GLY A 16 -1.74 8.27 11.44
CA GLY A 16 -1.21 9.61 11.70
C GLY A 16 0.26 9.79 11.30
N LEU A 17 1.11 8.78 11.53
CA LEU A 17 2.52 8.82 11.12
C LEU A 17 2.68 8.76 9.60
N ILE A 18 1.91 7.89 8.93
CA ILE A 18 1.87 7.83 7.46
C ILE A 18 1.40 9.17 6.88
N ASP A 19 0.38 9.78 7.48
CA ASP A 19 -0.14 11.09 7.09
C ASP A 19 0.92 12.19 7.16
N VAL A 20 1.73 12.20 8.22
CA VAL A 20 2.82 13.17 8.40
C VAL A 20 3.91 12.96 7.36
N LEU A 21 4.34 11.72 7.14
CA LEU A 21 5.37 11.38 6.14
C LEU A 21 4.89 11.66 4.71
N GLY A 22 3.66 11.25 4.40
CA GLY A 22 3.01 11.48 3.11
C GLY A 22 2.85 12.96 2.80
N LYS A 23 2.37 13.78 3.74
CA LYS A 23 2.25 15.25 3.53
C LYS A 23 3.59 15.94 3.33
N SER A 24 4.67 15.40 3.88
CA SER A 24 6.02 15.94 3.72
C SER A 24 6.77 15.41 2.49
N GLY A 25 6.18 14.46 1.75
CA GLY A 25 6.79 13.85 0.56
C GLY A 25 7.81 12.76 0.87
N HIS A 26 7.88 12.32 2.13
CA HIS A 26 8.75 11.23 2.59
C HIS A 26 8.10 9.88 2.33
N LEU A 27 7.85 9.58 1.05
CA LEU A 27 7.10 8.41 0.63
C LEU A 27 7.84 7.09 0.87
N ASN A 28 9.15 7.07 0.63
CA ASN A 28 9.98 5.89 0.90
C ASN A 28 10.02 5.58 2.40
N GLU A 29 10.15 6.60 3.24
CA GLU A 29 10.10 6.42 4.69
C GLU A 29 8.72 5.96 5.17
N ALA A 30 7.64 6.40 4.50
CA ALA A 30 6.28 5.92 4.78
C ALA A 30 6.11 4.45 4.43
N GLU A 31 6.58 4.00 3.25
CA GLU A 31 6.57 2.60 2.82
C GLU A 31 7.38 1.73 3.80
N GLU A 32 8.62 2.13 4.11
CA GLU A 32 9.45 1.42 5.09
C GLU A 32 8.81 1.35 6.48
N PHE A 33 8.08 2.39 6.89
CA PHE A 33 7.37 2.41 8.16
C PHE A 33 6.23 1.39 8.19
N ILE A 34 5.49 1.27 7.08
CA ILE A 34 4.41 0.30 6.91
C ILE A 34 4.95 -1.12 6.96
N GLU A 35 6.06 -1.41 6.26
CA GLU A 35 6.71 -2.73 6.28
C GLU A 35 7.23 -3.13 7.67
N LYS A 36 7.60 -2.15 8.50
CA LYS A 36 8.10 -2.36 9.87
C LYS A 36 6.97 -2.43 10.92
N MET A 37 5.70 -2.35 10.52
CA MET A 37 4.59 -2.46 11.46
C MET A 37 4.57 -3.85 12.12
N PRO A 38 4.23 -3.93 13.42
CA PRO A 38 4.20 -5.21 14.14
C PRO A 38 2.98 -6.08 13.82
N PHE A 39 2.11 -5.62 12.91
CA PHE A 39 0.89 -6.29 12.47
C PHE A 39 0.69 -6.05 10.96
N GLU A 40 -0.20 -6.83 10.37
CA GLU A 40 -0.51 -6.73 8.94
C GLU A 40 -1.21 -5.39 8.62
N PRO A 41 -0.67 -4.57 7.70
CA PRO A 41 -1.27 -3.29 7.36
C PRO A 41 -2.67 -3.48 6.75
N THR A 42 -3.60 -2.60 7.12
CA THR A 42 -4.98 -2.65 6.61
C THR A 42 -5.10 -2.00 5.23
N ALA A 43 -6.22 -2.26 4.56
CA ALA A 43 -6.57 -1.56 3.31
C ALA A 43 -6.49 -0.03 3.46
N GLU A 44 -6.94 0.53 4.59
CA GLU A 44 -6.87 1.97 4.85
C GLU A 44 -5.43 2.52 4.86
N VAL A 45 -4.46 1.74 5.34
CA VAL A 45 -3.04 2.12 5.36
C VAL A 45 -2.49 2.22 3.93
N TRP A 46 -2.78 1.21 3.09
CA TRP A 46 -2.33 1.22 1.69
C TRP A 46 -3.07 2.27 0.86
N GLU A 47 -4.36 2.49 1.13
CA GLU A 47 -5.15 3.56 0.51
C GLU A 47 -4.55 4.94 0.81
N ALA A 48 -4.13 5.19 2.07
CA ALA A 48 -3.46 6.44 2.44
C ALA A 48 -2.12 6.61 1.70
N LEU A 49 -1.26 5.58 1.68
CA LEU A 49 0.04 5.64 0.99
C LEU A 49 -0.13 5.88 -0.52
N ARG A 50 -1.04 5.14 -1.17
CA ARG A 50 -1.39 5.30 -2.59
C ARG A 50 -1.81 6.74 -2.90
N ASN A 51 -2.67 7.33 -2.07
CA ASN A 51 -3.13 8.71 -2.27
C ASN A 51 -1.97 9.70 -2.20
N PHE A 52 -1.03 9.53 -1.27
CA PHE A 52 0.16 10.39 -1.21
C PHE A 52 1.11 10.15 -2.39
N ALA A 53 1.30 8.90 -2.82
CA ALA A 53 2.05 8.58 -4.03
C ALA A 53 1.49 9.30 -5.26
N GLN A 54 0.16 9.28 -5.42
CA GLN A 54 -0.54 9.99 -6.49
C GLN A 54 -0.35 11.53 -6.40
N ILE A 55 -0.44 12.11 -5.19
CA ILE A 55 -0.26 13.55 -4.98
C ILE A 55 1.15 14.01 -5.34
N HIS A 56 2.17 13.23 -5.01
CA HIS A 56 3.58 13.56 -5.30
C HIS A 56 4.06 13.06 -6.67
N GLY A 57 3.21 12.30 -7.39
CA GLY A 57 3.51 11.80 -8.73
C GLY A 57 4.44 10.58 -8.76
N ASP A 58 4.53 9.82 -7.67
CA ASP A 58 5.30 8.57 -7.61
C ASP A 58 4.44 7.40 -8.12
N MET A 59 4.44 7.22 -9.44
CA MET A 59 3.64 6.19 -10.11
C MET A 59 4.04 4.77 -9.72
N ASP A 60 5.34 4.52 -9.49
CA ASP A 60 5.82 3.20 -9.13
C ASP A 60 5.32 2.79 -7.74
N LEU A 61 5.27 3.74 -6.80
CA LEU A 61 4.71 3.51 -5.48
C LEU A 61 3.18 3.43 -5.50
N GLU A 62 2.52 4.27 -6.29
CA GLU A 62 1.07 4.22 -6.49
C GLU A 62 0.64 2.82 -6.96
N ASP A 63 1.35 2.27 -7.95
CA ASP A 63 1.05 0.97 -8.54
C ASP A 63 1.21 -0.17 -7.54
N ARG A 64 2.33 -0.19 -6.78
CA ARG A 64 2.55 -1.20 -5.74
C ARG A 64 1.49 -1.11 -4.64
N ALA A 65 1.16 0.10 -4.18
CA ALA A 65 0.18 0.30 -3.13
C ALA A 65 -1.23 -0.12 -3.58
N GLU A 66 -1.60 0.13 -4.84
CA GLU A 66 -2.85 -0.38 -5.44
C GLU A 66 -2.88 -1.92 -5.46
N ASP A 67 -1.82 -2.57 -5.94
CA ASP A 67 -1.80 -4.05 -6.05
C ASP A 67 -1.98 -4.70 -4.66
N LEU A 68 -1.35 -4.13 -3.63
CA LEU A 68 -1.51 -4.57 -2.24
C LEU A 68 -2.91 -4.27 -1.69
N LEU A 69 -3.46 -3.09 -1.99
CA LEU A 69 -4.81 -2.70 -1.59
C LEU A 69 -5.87 -3.65 -2.16
N VAL A 70 -5.78 -3.97 -3.46
CA VAL A 70 -6.70 -4.90 -4.14
C VAL A 70 -6.54 -6.33 -3.62
N SER A 71 -5.32 -6.73 -3.28
CA SER A 71 -5.05 -8.05 -2.68
C SER A 71 -5.71 -8.19 -1.31
N LEU A 72 -5.82 -7.11 -0.54
CA LEU A 72 -6.46 -7.09 0.78
C LEU A 72 -7.98 -6.93 0.70
N ASP A 73 -8.46 -6.01 -0.13
CA ASP A 73 -9.88 -5.75 -0.36
C ASP A 73 -10.15 -5.50 -1.85
N PRO A 74 -10.62 -6.53 -2.58
CA PRO A 74 -10.92 -6.42 -4.00
C PRO A 74 -12.00 -5.38 -4.33
N SER A 75 -12.81 -4.96 -3.35
CA SER A 75 -13.83 -3.92 -3.55
C SER A 75 -13.25 -2.51 -3.62
N LYS A 76 -12.01 -2.34 -3.17
CA LYS A 76 -11.26 -1.07 -3.18
C LYS A 76 -10.48 -0.84 -4.47
N ALA A 77 -10.51 -1.79 -5.41
CA ALA A 77 -9.90 -1.64 -6.71
C ALA A 77 -10.41 -0.38 -7.42
N ASN A 78 -9.49 0.48 -7.85
CA ASN A 78 -9.87 1.62 -8.63
C ASN A 78 -10.39 1.14 -10.01
N ALA A 79 -11.60 1.55 -10.38
CA ALA A 79 -12.25 1.10 -11.61
C ALA A 79 -11.64 1.70 -12.90
N GLU A 80 -10.77 2.71 -12.78
CA GLU A 80 -10.10 3.36 -13.92
C GLU A 80 -8.78 2.66 -14.29
N LYS A 81 -8.27 1.80 -13.40
CA LYS A 81 -7.12 0.92 -13.58
C LYS A 81 -7.62 -0.53 -13.49
N ILE A 82 -8.51 -0.92 -14.41
CA ILE A 82 -8.73 -2.34 -14.68
C ILE A 82 -7.35 -2.88 -15.08
N PRO A 83 -6.75 -3.84 -14.35
CA PRO A 83 -5.52 -4.45 -14.80
C PRO A 83 -5.83 -5.11 -16.14
N LEU A 84 -5.13 -4.68 -17.19
CA LEU A 84 -5.03 -5.49 -18.38
C LEU A 84 -4.54 -6.87 -17.91
N PRO A 85 -5.29 -7.95 -18.20
CA PRO A 85 -4.96 -9.26 -17.70
C PRO A 85 -3.67 -9.72 -18.39
N LEU A 86 -2.55 -9.68 -17.67
CA LEU A 86 -1.33 -10.41 -18.05
C LEU A 86 -1.07 -11.50 -17.02
N ALA A 87 -1.98 -12.46 -16.98
CA ALA A 87 -1.70 -13.79 -16.46
C ALA A 87 -2.29 -14.84 -17.42
N GLU A 88 -1.65 -15.06 -18.57
CA GLU A 88 -1.63 -16.40 -19.20
C GLU A 88 -0.44 -16.54 -20.17
N GLU A 89 0.79 -16.55 -19.66
CA GLU A 89 1.85 -17.34 -20.31
C GLU A 89 1.70 -18.79 -19.83
N ALA A 90 0.59 -19.43 -20.18
CA ALA A 90 0.46 -20.87 -20.10
C ALA A 90 1.31 -21.47 -21.24
N PRO A 91 2.08 -22.55 -20.98
CA PRO A 91 3.05 -23.05 -21.94
C PRO A 91 2.30 -23.48 -23.19
N LEU A 92 2.73 -22.97 -24.34
CA LEU A 92 2.32 -23.43 -25.65
C LEU A 92 2.40 -24.95 -25.67
N ARG A 93 1.25 -25.62 -25.48
CA ARG A 93 1.10 -27.04 -25.73
C ARG A 93 1.20 -27.21 -27.24
N LEU A 94 2.43 -27.38 -27.72
CA LEU A 94 2.71 -28.11 -28.93
C LEU A 94 2.16 -29.53 -28.73
N THR A 95 0.98 -29.78 -29.25
CA THR A 95 0.59 -31.12 -29.68
C THR A 95 0.64 -31.13 -31.19
N CYS A 96 1.69 -31.74 -31.73
CA CYS A 96 1.60 -32.49 -32.98
C CYS A 96 0.61 -33.65 -32.81
#